data_AF-A0A926QVY7-F1
#
_entry.id   AF-A0A926QVY7-F1
#
_cell.length_a   1.000
_cell.length_b   1.000
_cell.length_c   1.000
_cell.angle_alpha   90.00
_cell.angle_beta   90.00
_cell.angle_gamma   90.00
#
_symmetry.space_group_name_H-M   'P 1'
#
loop_
_entity.id
_entity.type
_entity.pdbx_description
1 polymer ?
#
loop_
_entity_poly.entity_id
_entity_poly.type
_entity_poly.pdbx_seq_one_letter_code
_entity_poly.pdbx_strand_id
1 'polypeptide(L)'
;MASSAVSRLAGELYRDKSSWAAGALASSAASSSQPAAGKAFAALAEACEDLRTAGIVIHACLLRCGSREGEDDRPWSSVAAPLLFGGSPPRLVRFLDHGPADGEPWTRPEGIADQLLMCVSFDSPRRPDLEQFLSTTDQPLILDKLVALWRDDTHLPNRIVTDVAVANPHLVPPGSGKNVLLAVAKDHLELLDFTRAGTVDAVLRGTRLPRTDLADKYRRVLRALPPGVARERLCEIATVRFNGAEEALAAAIEAGYAPERPRDRLLFFYLTEQWDRYDALDPDGELLYAAYLEEVDRSAEFRAHSLMWDIINTARRNGRPDPAVRHVEENPVSESGGSGAQRGTIGGYSSDYGSGGDHGGGGDYGGGGYGGGGWTGGSFHT
;
A
#
# COMPACT_ATOMS: atom_id res chain seq x y z
N MET A 1 -8.68 -49.38 -12.18
CA MET A 1 -9.52 -48.19 -12.44
C MET A 1 -8.75 -46.88 -12.26
N ALA A 2 -8.10 -46.61 -11.13
CA ALA A 2 -7.34 -45.36 -10.90
C ALA A 2 -6.31 -45.02 -12.00
N SER A 3 -5.55 -46.00 -12.50
CA SER A 3 -4.60 -45.78 -13.60
C SER A 3 -5.26 -45.33 -14.91
N SER A 4 -6.50 -45.79 -15.19
CA SER A 4 -7.23 -45.38 -16.40
C SER A 4 -7.77 -43.95 -16.28
N ALA A 5 -8.14 -43.52 -15.07
CA ALA A 5 -8.58 -42.16 -14.80
C ALA A 5 -7.42 -41.16 -14.96
N VAL A 6 -6.24 -41.47 -14.42
CA VAL A 6 -5.03 -40.64 -14.59
C VAL A 6 -4.67 -40.50 -16.08
N SER A 7 -4.69 -41.58 -16.85
CA SER A 7 -4.43 -41.51 -18.29
C SER A 7 -5.47 -40.68 -19.05
N ARG A 8 -6.75 -40.73 -18.65
CA ARG A 8 -7.82 -39.89 -19.24
C ARG A 8 -7.59 -38.41 -18.93
N LEU A 9 -7.31 -38.08 -17.68
CA LEU A 9 -7.02 -36.70 -17.25
C LEU A 9 -5.78 -36.13 -17.93
N ALA A 10 -4.72 -36.94 -18.09
CA ALA A 10 -3.54 -36.53 -18.86
C ALA A 10 -3.92 -36.22 -20.31
N GLY A 11 -4.70 -37.10 -20.96
CA GLY A 11 -5.19 -36.85 -22.32
C GLY A 11 -6.11 -35.63 -22.46
N GLU A 12 -6.91 -35.31 -21.44
CA GLU A 12 -7.69 -34.07 -21.37
C GLU A 12 -6.78 -32.84 -21.18
N LEU A 13 -5.76 -32.92 -20.32
CA LEU A 13 -4.78 -31.85 -20.13
C LEU A 13 -4.03 -31.52 -21.43
N TYR A 14 -3.57 -32.54 -22.17
CA TYR A 14 -2.83 -32.33 -23.41
C TYR A 14 -3.69 -31.83 -24.57
N ARG A 15 -4.93 -32.32 -24.70
CA ARG A 15 -5.83 -31.93 -25.81
C ARG A 15 -6.47 -30.57 -25.58
N ASP A 16 -6.99 -30.36 -24.38
CA ASP A 16 -7.88 -29.22 -24.09
C ASP A 16 -7.19 -28.17 -23.22
N LYS A 17 -5.95 -28.40 -22.77
CA LYS A 17 -5.21 -27.46 -21.92
C LYS A 17 -6.01 -27.05 -20.68
N SER A 18 -6.69 -28.04 -20.10
CA SER A 18 -7.67 -27.83 -19.02
C SER A 18 -7.02 -27.67 -17.66
N SER A 19 -7.20 -26.50 -17.03
CA SER A 19 -6.76 -26.24 -15.64
C SER A 19 -7.45 -27.13 -14.62
N TRP A 20 -8.68 -27.56 -14.89
CA TRP A 20 -9.39 -28.53 -14.08
C TRP A 20 -8.69 -29.90 -14.09
N ALA A 21 -8.28 -30.37 -15.29
CA ALA A 21 -7.57 -31.65 -15.43
C ALA A 21 -6.21 -31.62 -14.73
N ALA A 22 -5.46 -30.52 -14.86
CA ALA A 22 -4.21 -30.30 -14.10
C ALA A 22 -4.45 -30.35 -12.59
N GLY A 23 -5.50 -29.67 -12.11
CA GLY A 23 -5.87 -29.69 -10.70
C GLY A 23 -6.24 -31.09 -10.19
N ALA A 24 -7.00 -31.87 -10.97
CA ALA A 24 -7.38 -33.24 -10.63
C ALA A 24 -6.17 -34.19 -10.60
N LEU A 25 -5.23 -34.01 -11.53
CA LEU A 25 -3.96 -34.73 -11.53
C LEU A 25 -3.10 -34.38 -10.31
N ALA A 26 -3.02 -33.11 -9.93
CA ALA A 26 -2.27 -32.68 -8.75
C ALA A 26 -2.84 -33.29 -7.46
N SER A 27 -4.17 -33.26 -7.30
CA SER A 27 -4.84 -33.95 -6.18
C SER A 27 -4.62 -35.46 -6.19
N SER A 28 -4.63 -36.09 -7.37
CA SER A 28 -4.35 -37.53 -7.50
C SER A 28 -2.90 -37.88 -7.17
N ALA A 29 -1.95 -37.02 -7.55
CA ALA A 29 -0.53 -37.16 -7.23
C ALA A 29 -0.24 -36.99 -5.72
N ALA A 30 -1.03 -36.17 -5.03
CA ALA A 30 -0.89 -35.93 -3.58
C ALA A 30 -1.37 -37.09 -2.70
N SER A 31 -2.15 -38.02 -3.26
CA SER A 31 -2.75 -39.13 -2.52
C SER A 31 -1.72 -40.22 -2.22
N SER A 32 -1.31 -40.34 -0.95
CA SER A 32 -0.05 -40.96 -0.52
C SER A 32 0.05 -42.50 -0.57
N SER A 33 -0.88 -43.23 -1.21
CA SER A 33 -0.93 -44.69 -1.10
C SER A 33 -1.18 -45.47 -2.39
N GLN A 34 -1.17 -44.83 -3.57
CA GLN A 34 -1.49 -45.53 -4.82
C GLN A 34 -0.39 -45.45 -5.88
N PRO A 35 -0.13 -46.52 -6.65
CA PRO A 35 0.65 -46.46 -7.89
C PRO A 35 0.17 -45.39 -8.90
N ALA A 36 -1.07 -44.92 -8.74
CA ALA A 36 -1.64 -43.81 -9.49
C ALA A 36 -0.97 -42.45 -9.17
N ALA A 37 -0.47 -42.24 -7.95
CA ALA A 37 0.16 -40.99 -7.55
C ALA A 37 1.46 -40.73 -8.33
N GLY A 38 2.34 -41.73 -8.41
CA GLY A 38 3.57 -41.64 -9.22
C GLY A 38 3.29 -41.44 -10.70
N LYS A 39 2.25 -42.09 -11.25
CA LYS A 39 1.81 -41.88 -12.64
C LYS A 39 1.26 -40.47 -12.88
N ALA A 40 0.47 -39.94 -11.94
CA ALA A 40 -0.05 -38.58 -12.03
C ALA A 40 1.06 -37.54 -11.94
N PHE A 41 2.03 -37.73 -11.02
CA PHE A 41 3.21 -36.87 -10.94
C PHE A 41 4.04 -36.91 -12.23
N ALA A 42 4.31 -38.10 -12.76
CA ALA A 42 5.04 -38.26 -14.02
C ALA A 42 4.32 -37.58 -15.20
N ALA A 43 3.00 -37.71 -15.28
CA ALA A 43 2.19 -37.04 -16.30
C ALA A 43 2.24 -35.50 -16.16
N LEU A 44 2.19 -34.97 -14.95
CA LEU A 44 2.36 -33.53 -14.70
C LEU A 44 3.76 -33.04 -15.07
N ALA A 45 4.79 -33.80 -14.72
CA ALA A 45 6.18 -33.49 -15.05
C ALA A 45 6.42 -33.47 -16.57
N GLU A 46 5.87 -34.45 -17.30
CA GLU A 46 5.90 -34.50 -18.76
C GLU A 46 5.10 -33.33 -19.37
N ALA A 47 3.93 -33.00 -18.81
CA ALA A 47 3.12 -31.88 -19.28
C ALA A 47 3.82 -30.53 -19.12
N CYS A 48 4.69 -30.38 -18.10
CA CYS A 48 5.52 -29.20 -17.93
C CYS A 48 6.65 -29.05 -18.97
N GLU A 49 6.89 -30.05 -19.82
CA GLU A 49 7.84 -29.90 -20.93
C GLU A 49 7.30 -29.00 -22.04
N ASP A 50 5.98 -28.96 -22.24
CA ASP A 50 5.32 -27.96 -23.08
C ASP A 50 5.01 -26.70 -22.26
N LEU A 51 5.62 -25.57 -22.62
CA LEU A 51 5.51 -24.31 -21.87
C LEU A 51 4.08 -23.78 -21.79
N ARG A 52 3.22 -24.02 -22.79
CA ARG A 52 1.80 -23.64 -22.71
C ARG A 52 1.07 -24.43 -21.64
N THR A 53 1.30 -25.73 -21.59
CA THR A 53 0.70 -26.62 -20.59
C THR A 53 1.32 -26.41 -19.20
N ALA A 54 2.61 -26.10 -19.13
CA ALA A 54 3.32 -25.78 -17.89
C ALA A 54 2.64 -24.63 -17.13
N GLY A 55 2.30 -23.53 -17.79
CA GLY A 55 1.62 -22.39 -17.15
C GLY A 55 0.30 -22.78 -16.49
N ILE A 56 -0.47 -23.68 -17.11
CA ILE A 56 -1.73 -24.21 -16.55
C ILE A 56 -1.48 -25.08 -15.33
N VAL A 57 -0.48 -25.96 -15.41
CA VAL A 57 -0.09 -26.84 -14.29
C VAL A 57 0.41 -26.01 -13.11
N ILE A 58 1.30 -25.04 -13.36
CA ILE A 58 1.84 -24.13 -12.34
C ILE A 58 0.69 -23.36 -11.67
N HIS A 59 -0.19 -22.75 -12.46
CA HIS A 59 -1.34 -22.02 -11.95
C HIS A 59 -2.24 -22.92 -11.09
N ALA A 60 -2.54 -24.15 -11.54
CA ALA A 60 -3.35 -25.10 -10.79
C ALA A 60 -2.68 -25.49 -9.45
N CYS A 61 -1.36 -25.69 -9.42
CA CYS A 61 -0.60 -25.93 -8.21
C CYS A 61 -0.64 -24.72 -7.25
N LEU A 62 -0.49 -23.50 -7.78
CA LEU A 62 -0.56 -22.26 -6.99
C LEU A 62 -1.97 -21.93 -6.48
N LEU A 63 -3.03 -22.33 -7.17
CA LEU A 63 -4.39 -22.16 -6.65
C LEU A 63 -4.80 -23.26 -5.67
N ARG A 64 -4.61 -24.53 -6.05
CA ARG A 64 -5.24 -25.66 -5.35
C ARG A 64 -4.45 -26.20 -4.17
N CYS A 65 -3.13 -26.07 -4.15
CA CYS A 65 -2.31 -26.66 -3.09
C CYS A 65 -2.22 -25.80 -1.81
N GLY A 66 -3.25 -25.00 -1.52
CA GLY A 66 -3.34 -24.24 -0.27
C GLY A 66 -4.53 -23.30 -0.24
N SER A 67 -5.69 -23.79 -0.69
CA SER A 67 -6.95 -23.15 -0.30
C SER A 67 -7.05 -23.19 1.22
N ARG A 68 -7.63 -22.15 1.80
CA ARG A 68 -7.75 -21.93 3.25
C ARG A 68 -8.60 -23.00 3.97
N GLU A 69 -9.18 -23.93 3.22
CA GLU A 69 -10.23 -24.86 3.66
C GLU A 69 -9.73 -26.28 3.96
N GLY A 70 -8.43 -26.54 4.01
CA GLY A 70 -7.94 -27.86 4.45
C GLY A 70 -6.48 -27.86 4.87
N GLU A 71 -6.21 -28.33 6.08
CA GLU A 71 -4.89 -28.54 6.72
C GLU A 71 -3.99 -29.58 6.01
N ASP A 72 -4.29 -29.95 4.76
CA ASP A 72 -3.53 -30.97 4.06
C ASP A 72 -2.42 -30.35 3.20
N ASP A 73 -1.23 -30.25 3.79
CA ASP A 73 -0.01 -29.73 3.15
C ASP A 73 0.60 -30.72 2.15
N ARG A 74 0.10 -31.96 2.09
CA ARG A 74 0.66 -33.03 1.26
C ARG A 74 0.66 -32.69 -0.23
N PRO A 75 -0.40 -32.10 -0.84
CA PRO A 75 -0.36 -31.72 -2.25
C PRO A 75 0.75 -30.73 -2.58
N TRP A 76 1.07 -29.81 -1.67
CA TRP A 76 2.17 -28.89 -1.91
C TRP A 76 3.52 -29.60 -1.78
N SER A 77 3.79 -30.17 -0.60
CA SER A 77 5.09 -30.76 -0.25
C SER A 77 5.46 -31.97 -1.11
N SER A 78 4.48 -32.80 -1.52
CA SER A 78 4.73 -34.04 -2.25
C SER A 78 4.65 -33.90 -3.78
N VAL A 79 4.00 -32.85 -4.29
CA VAL A 79 3.73 -32.70 -5.73
C VAL A 79 4.17 -31.33 -6.23
N ALA A 80 3.53 -30.25 -5.76
CA ALA A 80 3.75 -28.93 -6.34
C ALA A 80 5.18 -28.44 -6.14
N ALA A 81 5.70 -28.44 -4.91
CA ALA A 81 7.06 -27.95 -4.65
C ALA A 81 8.12 -28.75 -5.42
N PRO A 82 8.15 -30.10 -5.41
CA PRO A 82 9.08 -30.88 -6.24
C PRO A 82 8.91 -30.65 -7.74
N LEU A 83 7.68 -30.42 -8.22
CA LEU A 83 7.41 -30.18 -9.64
C LEU A 83 7.92 -28.80 -10.09
N LEU A 84 7.62 -27.77 -9.30
CA LEU A 84 7.91 -26.36 -9.59
C LEU A 84 9.37 -26.01 -9.36
N PHE A 85 9.92 -26.42 -8.21
CA PHE A 85 11.26 -26.06 -7.75
C PHE A 85 12.31 -27.14 -8.03
N GLY A 86 11.90 -28.35 -8.39
CA GLY A 86 12.81 -29.43 -8.76
C GLY A 86 13.43 -29.24 -10.16
N GLY A 87 14.63 -29.79 -10.32
CA GLY A 87 15.42 -29.69 -11.55
C GLY A 87 16.47 -28.57 -11.49
N SER A 88 17.28 -28.45 -12.54
CA SER A 88 18.26 -27.37 -12.71
C SER A 88 18.30 -26.96 -14.19
N PRO A 89 17.73 -25.79 -14.57
CA PRO A 89 17.02 -24.84 -13.71
C PRO A 89 15.65 -25.39 -13.24
N PRO A 90 15.06 -24.83 -12.17
CA PRO A 90 13.70 -25.15 -11.76
C PRO A 90 12.70 -24.94 -12.90
N ARG A 91 11.69 -25.82 -13.03
CA ARG A 91 10.67 -25.72 -14.10
C ARG A 91 9.92 -24.39 -14.06
N LEU A 92 9.66 -23.86 -12.86
CA LEU A 92 9.05 -22.55 -12.70
C LEU A 92 9.89 -21.45 -13.36
N VAL A 93 11.21 -21.45 -13.14
CA VAL A 93 12.12 -20.45 -13.73
C VAL A 93 12.13 -20.56 -15.25
N ARG A 94 12.28 -21.78 -15.79
CA ARG A 94 12.18 -22.03 -17.25
C ARG A 94 10.86 -21.51 -17.84
N PHE A 95 9.75 -21.69 -17.13
CA PHE A 95 8.46 -21.17 -17.56
C PHE A 95 8.41 -19.64 -17.51
N LEU A 96 8.95 -19.00 -16.47
CA LEU A 96 8.98 -17.54 -16.38
C LEU A 96 9.84 -16.91 -17.48
N ASP A 97 10.90 -17.58 -17.93
CA ASP A 97 11.82 -17.05 -18.95
C ASP A 97 11.32 -17.26 -20.39
N HIS A 98 10.58 -18.34 -20.64
CA HIS A 98 10.24 -18.78 -22.01
C HIS A 98 8.74 -19.00 -22.22
N GLY A 99 7.92 -18.77 -21.20
CA GLY A 99 6.49 -18.96 -21.25
C GLY A 99 5.81 -18.13 -22.35
N PRO A 100 4.74 -18.64 -22.94
CA PRO A 100 4.02 -17.97 -24.02
C PRO A 100 3.33 -16.69 -23.53
N ALA A 101 3.51 -15.59 -24.27
CA ALA A 101 2.83 -14.32 -23.97
C ALA A 101 1.35 -14.30 -24.41
N ASP A 102 0.92 -15.23 -25.27
CA ASP A 102 -0.42 -15.29 -25.86
C ASP A 102 -1.40 -16.23 -25.12
N GLY A 103 -1.09 -16.61 -23.87
CA GLY A 103 -1.95 -17.44 -23.03
C GLY A 103 -3.13 -16.69 -22.39
N GLU A 104 -3.87 -17.35 -21.49
CA GLU A 104 -4.79 -16.65 -20.59
C GLU A 104 -3.98 -15.80 -19.61
N PRO A 105 -4.48 -14.64 -19.14
CA PRO A 105 -3.72 -13.74 -18.27
C PRO A 105 -3.06 -14.42 -17.06
N TRP A 106 -3.75 -15.37 -16.43
CA TRP A 106 -3.28 -16.11 -15.25
C TRP A 106 -2.38 -17.31 -15.56
N THR A 107 -2.20 -17.68 -16.83
CA THR A 107 -1.27 -18.74 -17.27
C THR A 107 -0.08 -18.19 -18.03
N ARG A 108 0.05 -16.86 -18.17
CA ARG A 108 1.25 -16.18 -18.69
C ARG A 108 2.29 -16.02 -17.58
N PRO A 109 3.58 -15.83 -17.92
CA PRO A 109 4.63 -15.53 -16.94
C PRO A 109 4.25 -14.43 -15.95
N GLU A 110 3.67 -13.33 -16.40
CA GLU A 110 3.29 -12.19 -15.55
C GLU A 110 2.20 -12.57 -14.55
N GLY A 111 1.18 -13.30 -15.00
CA GLY A 111 0.10 -13.76 -14.13
C GLY A 111 0.57 -14.79 -13.10
N ILE A 112 1.52 -15.65 -13.47
CA ILE A 112 2.16 -16.57 -12.52
C ILE A 112 3.01 -15.81 -11.51
N ALA A 113 3.78 -14.80 -11.93
CA ALA A 113 4.54 -13.94 -11.03
C ALA A 113 3.64 -13.21 -10.03
N ASP A 114 2.53 -12.64 -10.50
CA ASP A 114 1.52 -12.02 -9.64
C ASP A 114 0.91 -13.03 -8.65
N GLN A 115 0.60 -14.23 -9.13
CA GLN A 115 0.05 -15.30 -8.30
C GLN A 115 1.05 -15.77 -7.23
N LEU A 116 2.36 -15.83 -7.51
CA LEU A 116 3.38 -16.18 -6.52
C LEU A 116 3.43 -15.17 -5.37
N LEU A 117 3.43 -13.87 -5.69
CA LEU A 117 3.44 -12.78 -4.71
C LEU A 117 2.13 -12.72 -3.91
N MET A 118 1.01 -13.03 -4.57
CA MET A 118 -0.27 -13.17 -3.89
C MET A 118 -0.24 -14.38 -2.92
N CYS A 119 0.24 -15.54 -3.36
CA CYS A 119 0.30 -16.76 -2.56
C CYS A 119 1.21 -16.64 -1.33
N VAL A 120 2.37 -15.97 -1.44
CA VAL A 120 3.27 -15.77 -0.29
C VAL A 120 2.64 -14.88 0.79
N SER A 121 1.72 -13.98 0.38
CA SER A 121 1.04 -13.05 1.27
C SER A 121 -0.04 -13.71 2.13
N PHE A 122 -0.50 -14.92 1.78
CA PHE A 122 -1.49 -15.66 2.55
C PHE A 122 -0.85 -16.57 3.58
N ASP A 123 -1.59 -16.86 4.64
CA ASP A 123 -1.24 -17.94 5.58
C ASP A 123 -1.52 -19.27 4.92
N SER A 124 -0.45 -19.84 4.38
CA SER A 124 -0.49 -21.05 3.58
C SER A 124 0.70 -21.93 3.92
N PRO A 125 0.51 -23.27 3.93
CA PRO A 125 1.58 -24.26 4.04
C PRO A 125 2.77 -24.05 3.10
N ARG A 126 2.48 -23.39 1.99
CA ARG A 126 3.39 -23.12 0.87
C ARG A 126 4.36 -21.98 1.15
N ARG A 127 4.02 -21.16 2.14
CA ARG A 127 4.72 -19.91 2.44
C ARG A 127 6.22 -20.12 2.61
N PRO A 128 6.74 -21.10 3.38
CA PRO A 128 8.19 -21.24 3.56
C PRO A 128 8.95 -21.47 2.24
N ASP A 129 8.43 -22.34 1.37
CA ASP A 129 9.05 -22.63 0.08
C ASP A 129 9.00 -21.42 -0.86
N LEU A 130 7.86 -20.69 -0.87
CA LEU A 130 7.71 -19.47 -1.65
C LEU A 130 8.61 -18.34 -1.13
N GLU A 131 8.71 -18.15 0.18
CA GLU A 131 9.62 -17.19 0.79
C GLU A 131 11.07 -17.51 0.46
N GLN A 132 11.47 -18.79 0.56
CA GLN A 132 12.81 -19.23 0.19
C GLN A 132 13.09 -18.97 -1.30
N PHE A 133 12.16 -19.31 -2.19
CA PHE A 133 12.30 -19.04 -3.62
C PHE A 133 12.40 -17.54 -3.91
N LEU A 134 11.47 -16.73 -3.38
CA LEU A 134 11.44 -15.28 -3.61
C LEU A 134 12.61 -14.53 -2.98
N SER A 135 13.20 -15.06 -1.90
CA SER A 135 14.39 -14.48 -1.25
C SER A 135 15.72 -14.88 -1.91
N THR A 136 15.73 -15.79 -2.88
CA THR A 136 16.97 -16.26 -3.52
C THR A 136 16.96 -16.17 -5.04
N THR A 137 15.79 -15.95 -5.64
CA THR A 137 15.65 -15.87 -7.10
C THR A 137 16.34 -14.64 -7.69
N ASP A 138 16.98 -14.84 -8.84
CA ASP A 138 17.50 -13.81 -9.74
C ASP A 138 16.60 -13.58 -10.96
N GLN A 139 15.42 -14.21 -10.98
CA GLN A 139 14.52 -14.19 -12.13
C GLN A 139 13.97 -12.76 -12.36
N PRO A 140 14.26 -12.11 -13.50
CA PRO A 140 14.01 -10.67 -13.70
C PRO A 140 12.54 -10.26 -13.55
N LEU A 141 11.60 -11.07 -14.05
CA LEU A 141 10.18 -10.75 -13.97
C LEU A 141 9.67 -10.74 -12.52
N ILE A 142 10.14 -11.67 -11.68
CA ILE A 142 9.82 -11.69 -10.25
C ILE A 142 10.43 -10.48 -9.55
N LEU A 143 11.69 -10.16 -9.84
CA LEU A 143 12.35 -8.99 -9.26
C LEU A 143 11.62 -7.69 -9.64
N ASP A 144 11.23 -7.52 -10.91
CA ASP A 144 10.46 -6.36 -11.37
C ASP A 144 9.12 -6.23 -10.66
N LYS A 145 8.41 -7.34 -10.45
CA LYS A 145 7.14 -7.36 -9.72
C LYS A 145 7.32 -7.03 -8.24
N LEU A 146 8.37 -7.57 -7.60
CA LEU A 146 8.74 -7.19 -6.23
C LEU A 146 9.05 -5.70 -6.14
N VAL A 147 9.85 -5.14 -7.07
CA VAL A 147 10.12 -3.70 -7.13
C VAL A 147 8.81 -2.90 -7.27
N ALA A 148 7.89 -3.34 -8.13
CA ALA A 148 6.63 -2.63 -8.37
C ALA A 148 5.76 -2.50 -7.11
N LEU A 149 5.69 -3.54 -6.27
CA LEU A 149 4.95 -3.49 -4.99
C LEU A 149 5.48 -2.44 -4.02
N TRP A 150 6.76 -2.10 -4.11
CA TRP A 150 7.38 -1.07 -3.27
C TRP A 150 7.22 0.35 -3.83
N ARG A 151 6.86 0.48 -5.11
CA ARG A 151 6.58 1.77 -5.77
C ARG A 151 5.14 2.20 -5.62
N ASP A 152 4.25 1.31 -5.17
CA ASP A 152 2.85 1.66 -4.95
C ASP A 152 2.75 2.72 -3.84
N ASP A 153 2.18 3.87 -4.20
CA ASP A 153 1.96 4.97 -3.27
C ASP A 153 0.72 4.81 -2.41
N THR A 154 -0.16 3.88 -2.80
CA THR A 154 -1.45 3.63 -2.14
C THR A 154 -1.35 2.58 -1.04
N HIS A 155 -0.48 1.58 -1.20
CA HIS A 155 -0.35 0.48 -0.24
C HIS A 155 1.11 0.23 0.13
N LEU A 156 1.36 0.02 1.43
CA LEU A 156 2.62 -0.53 1.89
C LEU A 156 2.66 -2.04 1.62
N PRO A 157 3.81 -2.60 1.22
CA PRO A 157 3.96 -4.04 1.13
C PRO A 157 3.67 -4.68 2.49
N ASN A 158 3.00 -5.83 2.48
CA ASN A 158 2.80 -6.58 3.71
C ASN A 158 4.14 -7.09 4.27
N ARG A 159 4.12 -7.56 5.52
CA ARG A 159 5.33 -8.02 6.23
C ARG A 159 6.12 -9.06 5.44
N ILE A 160 5.45 -10.04 4.85
CA ILE A 160 6.12 -11.16 4.18
C ILE A 160 6.79 -10.71 2.88
N VAL A 161 6.09 -9.93 2.07
CA VAL A 161 6.67 -9.31 0.85
C VAL A 161 7.86 -8.42 1.22
N THR A 162 7.77 -7.72 2.34
CA THR A 162 8.87 -6.91 2.86
C THR A 162 10.08 -7.78 3.21
N ASP A 163 9.86 -8.90 3.89
CA ASP A 163 10.91 -9.83 4.33
C ASP A 163 11.66 -10.46 3.16
N VAL A 164 10.93 -10.98 2.17
CA VAL A 164 11.54 -11.60 0.98
C VAL A 164 12.32 -10.58 0.15
N ALA A 165 11.80 -9.36 -0.02
CA ALA A 165 12.47 -8.30 -0.77
C ALA A 165 13.79 -7.86 -0.10
N VAL A 166 13.77 -7.69 1.22
CA VAL A 166 14.97 -7.33 1.99
C VAL A 166 16.00 -8.46 1.94
N ALA A 167 15.56 -9.72 2.07
CA ALA A 167 16.43 -10.89 2.03
C ALA A 167 17.04 -11.17 0.65
N ASN A 168 16.37 -10.80 -0.45
CA ASN A 168 16.82 -11.13 -1.80
C ASN A 168 18.06 -10.31 -2.24
N PRO A 169 19.24 -10.92 -2.44
CA PRO A 169 20.46 -10.19 -2.81
C PRO A 169 20.45 -9.68 -4.25
N HIS A 170 19.61 -10.25 -5.13
CA HIS A 170 19.46 -9.86 -6.53
C HIS A 170 18.46 -8.73 -6.73
N LEU A 171 17.62 -8.44 -5.73
CA LEU A 171 16.67 -7.33 -5.77
C LEU A 171 17.40 -5.99 -5.53
N VAL A 172 17.81 -5.37 -6.62
CA VAL A 172 18.45 -4.05 -6.62
C VAL A 172 17.38 -2.96 -6.82
N PRO A 173 17.32 -1.93 -5.96
CA PRO A 173 16.42 -0.80 -6.19
C PRO A 173 16.70 -0.14 -7.55
N PRO A 174 15.67 0.25 -8.32
CA PRO A 174 15.87 1.02 -9.53
C PRO A 174 16.57 2.35 -9.17
N GLY A 175 17.37 2.88 -10.10
CA GLY A 175 18.24 4.05 -9.88
C GLY A 175 17.54 5.28 -9.29
N SER A 176 18.35 6.29 -8.94
CA SER A 176 18.01 7.40 -8.03
C SER A 176 16.56 7.90 -8.09
N GLY A 177 15.92 7.97 -6.91
CA GLY A 177 14.59 8.56 -6.71
C GLY A 177 13.39 7.75 -7.23
N LYS A 178 13.58 6.55 -7.79
CA LYS A 178 12.47 5.75 -8.37
C LYS A 178 11.77 4.82 -7.38
N ASN A 179 12.46 4.38 -6.32
CA ASN A 179 11.91 3.48 -5.30
C ASN A 179 12.59 3.72 -3.95
N VAL A 180 12.25 4.86 -3.34
CA VAL A 180 12.84 5.34 -2.09
C VAL A 180 12.67 4.33 -0.95
N LEU A 181 11.51 3.69 -0.84
CA LEU A 181 11.27 2.69 0.19
C LEU A 181 12.24 1.51 0.05
N LEU A 182 12.30 0.89 -1.14
CA LEU A 182 13.19 -0.26 -1.33
C LEU A 182 14.66 0.14 -1.15
N ALA A 183 15.06 1.33 -1.60
CA ALA A 183 16.41 1.84 -1.40
C ALA A 183 16.81 1.92 0.08
N VAL A 184 15.96 2.50 0.95
CA VAL A 184 16.23 2.54 2.40
C VAL A 184 16.22 1.14 3.02
N ALA A 185 15.27 0.30 2.64
CA ALA A 185 15.17 -1.06 3.18
C ALA A 185 16.44 -1.89 2.90
N LYS A 186 17.01 -1.71 1.70
CA LYS A 186 18.23 -2.36 1.21
C LYS A 186 19.53 -1.61 1.55
N ASP A 187 19.45 -0.52 2.32
CA ASP A 187 20.60 0.30 2.74
C ASP A 187 21.36 1.00 1.59
N HIS A 188 20.68 1.23 0.47
CA HIS A 188 21.20 1.97 -0.69
C HIS A 188 20.85 3.47 -0.59
N LEU A 189 21.34 4.14 0.46
CA LEU A 189 21.02 5.55 0.74
C LEU A 189 21.56 6.51 -0.33
N GLU A 190 22.57 6.10 -1.09
CA GLU A 190 23.11 6.82 -2.25
C GLU A 190 22.12 6.98 -3.41
N LEU A 191 21.05 6.17 -3.44
CA LEU A 191 19.99 6.24 -4.43
C LEU A 191 18.86 7.22 -4.04
N LEU A 192 18.98 7.88 -2.89
CA LEU A 192 18.00 8.85 -2.43
C LEU A 192 18.26 10.22 -3.07
N ASP A 193 17.19 10.82 -3.58
CA ASP A 193 17.22 12.17 -4.13
C ASP A 193 16.55 13.15 -3.16
N PHE A 194 17.34 13.76 -2.27
CA PHE A 194 16.85 14.72 -1.27
C PHE A 194 16.51 16.10 -1.86
N THR A 195 16.73 16.31 -3.17
CA THR A 195 16.24 17.51 -3.87
C THR A 195 14.75 17.43 -4.17
N ARG A 196 14.15 16.23 -4.04
CA ARG A 196 12.73 15.97 -4.28
C ARG A 196 11.97 15.82 -2.97
N ALA A 197 10.91 16.62 -2.81
CA ALA A 197 10.02 16.56 -1.65
C ALA A 197 9.43 15.15 -1.43
N GLY A 198 9.02 14.47 -2.52
CA GLY A 198 8.43 13.13 -2.47
C GLY A 198 9.32 12.05 -1.84
N THR A 199 10.65 12.28 -1.75
CA THR A 199 11.55 11.38 -1.02
C THR A 199 11.19 11.33 0.47
N VAL A 200 10.83 12.48 1.07
CA VAL A 200 10.44 12.55 2.48
C VAL A 200 9.10 11.89 2.72
N ASP A 201 8.13 12.12 1.84
CA ASP A 201 6.81 11.48 1.92
C ASP A 201 6.95 9.94 1.88
N ALA A 202 7.81 9.42 1.01
CA ALA A 202 8.11 7.99 0.95
C ALA A 202 8.84 7.49 2.21
N VAL A 203 9.88 8.19 2.71
CA VAL A 203 10.59 7.77 3.93
C VAL A 203 9.65 7.76 5.15
N LEU A 204 8.78 8.77 5.30
CA LEU A 204 7.74 8.81 6.33
C LEU A 204 6.74 7.66 6.19
N ARG A 205 6.37 7.28 4.97
CA ARG A 205 5.52 6.09 4.76
C ARG A 205 6.21 4.83 5.26
N GLY A 206 7.52 4.72 5.06
CA GLY A 206 8.34 3.59 5.50
C GLY A 206 8.40 3.40 7.03
N THR A 207 8.21 4.45 7.84
CA THR A 207 8.18 4.32 9.31
C THR A 207 7.00 3.49 9.82
N ARG A 208 5.98 3.26 8.97
CA ARG A 208 4.79 2.46 9.28
C ARG A 208 4.90 0.99 8.85
N LEU A 209 6.03 0.58 8.28
CA LEU A 209 6.23 -0.83 7.93
C LEU A 209 6.17 -1.69 9.20
N PRO A 210 5.60 -2.91 9.14
CA PRO A 210 5.34 -3.76 10.30
C PRO A 210 6.59 -4.32 11.00
N ARG A 211 7.79 -3.90 10.58
CA ARG A 211 9.09 -4.32 11.10
C ARG A 211 9.79 -3.18 11.80
N THR A 212 10.03 -3.34 13.10
CA THR A 212 10.63 -2.30 13.94
C THR A 212 12.02 -1.91 13.47
N ASP A 213 12.85 -2.88 13.07
CA ASP A 213 14.20 -2.63 12.55
C ASP A 213 14.20 -1.81 11.25
N LEU A 214 13.25 -2.08 10.34
CA LEU A 214 13.07 -1.30 9.13
C LEU A 214 12.53 0.09 9.44
N ALA A 215 11.46 0.20 10.23
CA ALA A 215 10.90 1.49 10.64
C ALA A 215 11.99 2.39 11.25
N ASP A 216 12.89 1.83 12.06
CA ASP A 216 14.01 2.55 12.64
C ASP A 216 15.06 3.00 11.61
N LYS A 217 15.29 2.22 10.53
CA LYS A 217 16.10 2.70 9.39
C LYS A 217 15.50 3.97 8.78
N TYR A 218 14.19 3.98 8.51
CA TYR A 218 13.52 5.16 7.96
C TYR A 218 13.59 6.36 8.92
N ARG A 219 13.35 6.16 10.21
CA ARG A 219 13.48 7.23 11.21
C ARG A 219 14.91 7.79 11.25
N ARG A 220 15.94 6.95 11.13
CA ARG A 220 17.34 7.42 11.03
C ARG A 220 17.56 8.29 9.80
N VAL A 221 16.99 7.92 8.65
CA VAL A 221 17.07 8.74 7.42
C VAL A 221 16.41 10.11 7.64
N LEU A 222 15.23 10.18 8.27
CA LEU A 222 14.56 11.46 8.56
C LEU A 222 15.39 12.36 9.48
N ARG A 223 16.09 11.78 10.47
CA ARG A 223 16.99 12.54 11.37
C ARG A 223 18.31 12.95 10.74
N ALA A 224 18.64 12.45 9.54
CA ALA A 224 19.91 12.71 8.86
C ALA A 224 19.73 13.42 7.51
N LEU A 225 18.57 14.04 7.26
CA LEU A 225 18.30 14.81 6.04
C LEU A 225 19.29 15.98 5.86
N PRO A 226 19.88 16.15 4.66
CA PRO A 226 20.69 17.32 4.36
C PRO A 226 19.84 18.59 4.35
N PRO A 227 20.45 19.79 4.51
CA PRO A 227 19.75 21.06 4.26
C PRO A 227 19.15 21.12 2.86
N GLY A 228 18.00 21.77 2.71
CA GLY A 228 17.31 21.95 1.42
C GLY A 228 15.90 21.34 1.39
N VAL A 229 15.43 21.02 0.18
CA VAL A 229 14.02 20.71 -0.11
C VAL A 229 13.44 19.60 0.78
N ALA A 230 14.18 18.52 1.02
CA ALA A 230 13.72 17.45 1.88
C ALA A 230 13.50 17.90 3.35
N ARG A 231 14.43 18.69 3.90
CA ARG A 231 14.28 19.19 5.27
C ARG A 231 13.09 20.14 5.41
N GLU A 232 12.94 21.07 4.47
CA GLU A 232 11.79 21.98 4.42
C GLU A 232 10.47 21.20 4.32
N ARG A 233 10.43 20.17 3.48
CA ARG A 233 9.25 19.28 3.36
C ARG A 233 8.94 18.55 4.67
N LEU A 234 9.96 18.07 5.38
CA LEU A 234 9.76 17.40 6.68
C LEU A 234 9.16 18.37 7.70
N CYS A 235 9.68 19.59 7.78
CA CYS A 235 9.15 20.63 8.66
C CYS A 235 7.72 21.03 8.28
N GLU A 236 7.40 21.15 6.97
CA GLU A 236 6.03 21.39 6.50
C GLU A 236 5.08 20.28 6.99
N ILE A 237 5.44 19.01 6.80
CA ILE A 237 4.61 17.87 7.23
C ILE A 237 4.41 17.86 8.76
N ALA A 238 5.42 18.25 9.53
CA ALA A 238 5.34 18.32 10.99
C ALA A 238 4.34 19.38 11.49
N THR A 239 3.98 20.37 10.68
CA THR A 239 3.00 21.42 11.04
C THR A 239 1.56 21.08 10.69
N VAL A 240 1.32 20.07 9.86
CA VAL A 240 -0.03 19.73 9.39
C VAL A 240 -0.60 18.55 10.17
N ARG A 241 -1.90 18.57 10.52
CA ARG A 241 -2.56 17.47 11.23
C ARG A 241 -2.98 16.32 10.30
N PHE A 242 -2.02 15.68 9.64
CA PHE A 242 -2.26 14.52 8.76
C PHE A 242 -1.47 13.28 9.21
N ASN A 243 -1.81 12.14 8.60
CA ASN A 243 -1.12 10.87 8.84
C ASN A 243 0.40 11.04 8.67
N GLY A 244 1.15 10.79 9.75
CA GLY A 244 2.62 10.85 9.76
C GLY A 244 3.21 12.14 10.33
N ALA A 245 2.38 13.11 10.69
CA ALA A 245 2.81 14.34 11.33
C ALA A 245 3.57 14.10 12.63
N GLU A 246 3.15 13.13 13.45
CA GLU A 246 3.83 12.78 14.71
C GLU A 246 5.26 12.30 14.49
N GLU A 247 5.47 11.41 13.51
CA GLU A 247 6.81 10.91 13.14
C GLU A 247 7.66 12.02 12.50
N ALA A 248 7.06 12.88 11.68
CA ALA A 248 7.75 14.04 11.09
C ALA A 248 8.18 15.04 12.17
N LEU A 249 7.29 15.33 13.11
CA LEU A 249 7.52 16.21 14.26
C LEU A 249 8.64 15.67 15.15
N ALA A 250 8.56 14.40 15.53
CA ALA A 250 9.60 13.75 16.34
C ALA A 250 10.96 13.85 15.65
N ALA A 251 11.04 13.48 14.36
CA ALA A 251 12.29 13.54 13.62
C ALA A 251 12.83 14.98 13.48
N ALA A 252 11.97 15.97 13.23
CA ALA A 252 12.37 17.36 13.11
C ALA A 252 12.88 17.95 14.43
N ILE A 253 12.20 17.66 15.56
CA ILE A 253 12.63 18.10 16.90
C ILE A 253 13.96 17.44 17.27
N GLU A 254 14.06 16.12 17.15
CA GLU A 254 15.25 15.36 17.55
C GLU A 254 16.49 15.76 16.73
N ALA A 255 16.31 16.12 15.46
CA ALA A 255 17.39 16.58 14.59
C ALA A 255 17.62 18.12 14.65
N GLY A 256 16.83 18.85 15.45
CA GLY A 256 16.94 20.30 15.59
C GLY A 256 16.60 21.09 14.33
N TYR A 257 15.79 20.52 13.43
CA TYR A 257 15.41 21.17 12.19
C TYR A 257 14.43 22.32 12.42
N ALA A 258 14.51 23.29 11.52
CA ALA A 258 13.58 24.40 11.43
C ALA A 258 13.56 24.89 9.98
N PRO A 259 12.42 25.40 9.49
CA PRO A 259 12.34 26.03 8.19
C PRO A 259 13.35 27.17 8.01
N GLU A 260 13.83 27.34 6.79
CA GLU A 260 14.73 28.43 6.40
C GLU A 260 14.04 29.79 6.41
N ARG A 261 12.79 29.87 5.94
CA ARG A 261 12.05 31.14 5.88
C ARG A 261 11.62 31.59 7.28
N PRO A 262 11.84 32.86 7.67
CA PRO A 262 11.50 33.34 9.00
C PRO A 262 10.02 33.14 9.39
N ARG A 263 9.09 33.39 8.47
CA ARG A 263 7.65 33.17 8.66
C ARG A 263 7.33 31.69 8.93
N ASP A 264 7.82 30.80 8.06
CA ASP A 264 7.58 29.36 8.18
C ASP A 264 8.21 28.81 9.47
N ARG A 265 9.36 29.34 9.88
CA ARG A 265 10.03 29.00 11.14
C ARG A 265 9.21 29.40 12.36
N LEU A 266 8.66 30.61 12.37
CA LEU A 266 7.78 31.08 13.42
C LEU A 266 6.56 30.16 13.57
N LEU A 267 5.86 29.90 12.45
CA LEU A 267 4.71 29.01 12.41
C LEU A 267 5.08 27.60 12.84
N PHE A 268 6.23 27.08 12.42
CA PHE A 268 6.73 25.78 12.84
C PHE A 268 6.90 25.72 14.36
N PHE A 269 7.63 26.66 14.99
CA PHE A 269 7.79 26.62 16.45
C PHE A 269 6.47 26.80 17.20
N TYR A 270 5.56 27.63 16.70
CA TYR A 270 4.24 27.82 17.29
C TYR A 270 3.38 26.54 17.22
N LEU A 271 3.21 25.98 16.02
CA LEU A 271 2.35 24.81 15.79
C LEU A 271 2.92 23.51 16.36
N THR A 272 4.25 23.44 16.51
CA THR A 272 4.95 22.32 17.18
C THR A 272 5.17 22.57 18.67
N GLU A 273 4.59 23.64 19.23
CA GLU A 273 4.57 23.95 20.66
C GLU A 273 5.99 24.09 21.28
N GLN A 274 6.97 24.51 20.48
CA GLN A 274 8.34 24.82 20.92
C GLN A 274 8.41 26.24 21.52
N TRP A 275 7.70 26.45 22.63
CA TRP A 275 7.41 27.77 23.21
C TRP A 275 8.64 28.63 23.46
N ASP A 276 9.70 28.09 24.06
CA ASP A 276 10.92 28.87 24.34
C ASP A 276 11.54 29.47 23.05
N ARG A 277 11.47 28.74 21.94
CA ARG A 277 12.00 29.19 20.64
C ARG A 277 11.05 30.16 19.95
N TYR A 278 9.74 29.95 20.11
CA TYR A 278 8.71 30.85 19.61
C TYR A 278 8.75 32.20 20.32
N ASP A 279 8.75 32.21 21.66
CA ASP A 279 8.74 33.42 22.50
C ASP A 279 10.02 34.25 22.29
N ALA A 280 11.15 33.61 21.96
CA ALA A 280 12.38 34.30 21.57
C ALA A 280 12.31 34.98 20.18
N LEU A 281 11.48 34.47 19.27
CA LEU A 281 11.28 35.06 17.94
C LEU A 281 10.18 36.13 17.92
N ASP A 282 9.11 35.95 18.69
CA ASP A 282 7.92 36.80 18.66
C ASP A 282 7.37 37.03 20.08
N PRO A 283 8.09 37.78 20.93
CA PRO A 283 7.72 37.98 22.33
C PRO A 283 6.37 38.70 22.50
N ASP A 284 5.99 39.53 21.53
CA ASP A 284 4.76 40.33 21.56
C ASP A 284 3.62 39.72 20.73
N GLY A 285 3.87 38.65 19.98
CA GLY A 285 2.86 37.98 19.13
C GLY A 285 2.51 38.71 17.83
N GLU A 286 3.23 39.78 17.48
CA GLU A 286 2.97 40.60 16.28
C GLU A 286 3.28 39.83 14.99
N LEU A 287 4.35 39.03 14.98
CA LEU A 287 4.71 38.25 13.79
C LEU A 287 3.69 37.13 13.54
N LEU A 288 3.18 36.49 14.59
CA LEU A 288 2.15 35.47 14.48
C LEU A 288 0.83 36.08 14.00
N TYR A 289 0.46 37.25 14.52
CA TYR A 289 -0.73 37.96 14.10
C TYR A 289 -0.64 38.39 12.62
N ALA A 290 0.51 38.89 12.18
CA ALA A 290 0.74 39.20 10.76
C ALA A 290 0.64 37.95 9.87
N ALA A 291 1.21 36.82 10.31
CA ALA A 291 1.10 35.55 9.58
C ALA A 291 -0.35 35.06 9.51
N TYR A 292 -1.13 35.23 10.59
CA TYR A 292 -2.56 34.92 10.64
C TYR A 292 -3.37 35.77 9.64
N LEU A 293 -3.17 37.09 9.60
CA LEU A 293 -3.88 37.97 8.66
C LEU A 293 -3.62 37.58 7.20
N GLU A 294 -2.39 37.21 6.86
CA GLU A 294 -2.05 36.74 5.52
C GLU A 294 -2.80 35.45 5.13
N GLU A 295 -3.08 34.56 6.10
CA GLU A 295 -3.92 33.38 5.84
C GLU A 295 -5.41 33.71 5.77
N VAL A 296 -5.89 34.69 6.57
CA VAL A 296 -7.26 35.20 6.47
C VAL A 296 -7.54 35.77 5.08
N ASP A 297 -6.61 36.57 4.54
CA ASP A 297 -6.72 37.13 3.19
C ASP A 297 -6.74 36.04 2.10
N ARG A 298 -6.08 34.91 2.37
CA ARG A 298 -6.05 33.73 1.49
C ARG A 298 -7.13 32.70 1.77
N SER A 299 -8.05 32.95 2.71
CA SER A 299 -9.01 31.95 3.23
C SER A 299 -9.98 31.36 2.22
N ALA A 300 -10.12 31.96 1.02
CA ALA A 300 -10.80 31.33 -0.11
C ALA A 300 -10.10 30.02 -0.57
N GLU A 301 -8.81 29.85 -0.25
CA GLU A 301 -8.04 28.64 -0.47
C GLU A 301 -8.20 27.67 0.71
N PHE A 302 -8.60 26.43 0.42
CA PHE A 302 -8.81 25.39 1.43
C PHE A 302 -7.61 25.18 2.38
N ARG A 303 -6.36 25.34 1.89
CA ARG A 303 -5.14 25.20 2.72
C ARG A 303 -4.99 26.33 3.73
N ALA A 304 -5.22 27.58 3.30
CA ALA A 304 -5.14 28.74 4.19
C ALA A 304 -6.17 28.64 5.32
N HIS A 305 -7.36 28.13 5.01
CA HIS A 305 -8.39 27.85 5.99
C HIS A 305 -7.93 26.84 7.06
N SER A 306 -7.27 25.74 6.66
CA SER A 306 -6.76 24.74 7.61
C SER A 306 -5.68 25.32 8.53
N LEU A 307 -4.72 26.07 7.98
CA LEU A 307 -3.62 26.64 8.77
C LEU A 307 -4.12 27.69 9.77
N MET A 308 -5.04 28.55 9.34
CA MET A 308 -5.72 29.51 10.21
C MET A 308 -6.38 28.80 11.42
N TRP A 309 -7.11 27.72 11.16
CA TRP A 309 -7.72 26.92 12.22
C TRP A 309 -6.69 26.28 13.15
N ASP A 310 -5.57 25.79 12.63
CA ASP A 310 -4.50 25.20 13.43
C ASP A 310 -3.84 26.24 14.36
N ILE A 311 -3.66 27.48 13.89
CA ILE A 311 -3.16 28.59 14.72
C ILE A 311 -4.12 28.89 15.87
N ILE A 312 -5.42 29.07 15.57
CA ILE A 312 -6.47 29.36 16.57
C ILE A 312 -6.58 28.22 17.60
N ASN A 313 -6.64 26.97 17.13
CA ASN A 313 -6.78 25.81 18.01
C ASN A 313 -5.56 25.61 18.90
N THR A 314 -4.37 25.92 18.39
CA THR A 314 -3.13 25.88 19.17
C THR A 314 -3.10 26.98 20.22
N ALA A 315 -3.58 28.19 19.90
CA ALA A 315 -3.70 29.29 20.85
C ALA A 315 -4.59 28.90 22.03
N ARG A 316 -5.83 28.48 21.72
CA ARG A 316 -6.87 28.16 22.71
C ARG A 316 -6.46 27.03 23.64
N ARG A 317 -5.90 25.95 23.09
CA ARG A 317 -5.52 24.75 23.86
C ARG A 317 -4.35 25.02 24.82
N ASN A 318 -3.53 26.02 24.54
CA ASN A 318 -2.36 26.37 25.35
C ASN A 318 -2.55 27.67 26.16
N GLY A 319 -3.75 28.25 26.17
CA GLY A 319 -4.04 29.49 26.90
C GLY A 319 -3.27 30.71 26.38
N ARG A 320 -2.87 30.71 25.10
CA ARG A 320 -2.20 31.84 24.44
C ARG A 320 -3.23 32.80 23.83
N PRO A 321 -2.89 34.08 23.61
CA PRO A 321 -3.78 35.03 22.94
C PRO A 321 -4.27 34.49 21.58
N ASP A 322 -5.58 34.51 21.36
CA ASP A 322 -6.21 34.04 20.12
C ASP A 322 -6.15 35.17 19.06
N PRO A 323 -5.40 35.00 17.95
CA PRO A 323 -5.28 36.04 16.94
C PRO A 323 -6.62 36.37 16.26
N ALA A 324 -7.59 35.45 16.27
CA ALA A 324 -8.93 35.73 15.75
C ALA A 324 -9.72 36.71 16.63
N VAL A 325 -9.51 36.67 17.96
CA VAL A 325 -10.15 37.63 18.88
C VAL A 325 -9.61 39.03 18.60
N ARG A 326 -8.28 39.17 18.50
CA ARG A 326 -7.63 40.43 18.14
C ARG A 326 -8.11 40.95 16.78
N HIS A 327 -8.21 40.08 15.77
CA HIS A 327 -8.71 40.47 14.45
C HIS A 327 -10.11 41.08 14.49
N VAL A 328 -11.03 40.48 15.27
CA VAL A 328 -12.40 40.99 15.46
C VAL A 328 -12.40 42.31 16.23
N GLU A 329 -11.54 42.47 17.23
CA GLU A 329 -11.41 43.71 18.01
C GLU A 329 -10.84 44.88 17.17
N GLU A 330 -9.87 44.61 16.30
CA GLU A 330 -9.27 45.61 15.40
C GLU A 330 -10.14 45.93 14.18
N ASN A 331 -10.96 44.97 13.73
CA ASN A 331 -11.87 45.11 12.60
C ASN A 331 -13.32 44.86 13.06
N PRO A 332 -13.85 45.68 13.98
CA PRO A 332 -15.23 45.50 14.41
C PRO A 332 -16.10 45.59 13.16
N VAL A 333 -16.90 44.54 12.92
CA VAL A 333 -17.90 44.53 11.85
C VAL A 333 -18.71 45.78 12.08
N SER A 334 -18.50 46.80 11.24
CA SER A 334 -19.25 48.03 11.34
C SER A 334 -20.71 47.59 11.28
N GLU A 335 -21.51 47.90 12.29
CA GLU A 335 -22.97 47.79 12.24
C GLU A 335 -23.52 48.84 11.24
N SER A 336 -22.83 49.03 10.11
CA SER A 336 -23.17 49.90 9.02
C SER A 336 -24.37 49.30 8.30
N GLY A 337 -25.55 49.79 8.67
CA GLY A 337 -26.70 49.75 7.79
C GLY A 337 -27.91 49.00 8.33
N GLY A 338 -28.23 49.15 9.62
CA GLY A 338 -29.63 49.25 10.02
C GLY A 338 -30.30 50.47 9.38
N SER A 339 -30.38 50.54 8.04
CA SER A 339 -31.39 51.34 7.37
C SER A 339 -32.65 50.50 7.33
N GLY A 340 -33.57 50.76 8.25
CA GLY A 340 -34.84 50.06 8.31
C GLY A 340 -35.60 50.15 6.99
N ALA A 341 -35.89 48.99 6.39
CA ALA A 341 -37.05 48.79 5.52
C ALA A 341 -37.15 47.31 5.11
N GLN A 342 -37.76 46.49 5.98
CA GLN A 342 -38.94 45.67 5.67
C GLN A 342 -39.07 44.57 6.72
N ARG A 343 -40.04 44.77 7.63
CA ARG A 343 -40.79 43.67 8.24
C ARG A 343 -41.48 42.90 7.11
N GLY A 344 -40.75 42.00 6.46
CA GLY A 344 -41.31 40.91 5.67
C GLY A 344 -41.18 39.65 6.51
N THR A 345 -42.31 39.17 7.02
CA THR A 345 -42.45 37.88 7.68
C THR A 345 -41.97 36.78 6.73
N ILE A 346 -40.72 36.34 6.86
CA ILE A 346 -40.18 35.18 6.15
C ILE A 346 -39.74 34.14 7.18
N GLY A 347 -40.25 32.94 6.96
CA GLY A 347 -40.24 31.75 7.80
C GLY A 347 -39.00 31.52 8.65
N GLY A 348 -39.24 31.16 9.90
CA GLY A 348 -38.21 30.65 10.80
C GLY A 348 -37.56 29.41 10.21
N TYR A 349 -36.22 29.42 10.17
CA TYR A 349 -35.44 28.20 10.11
C TYR A 349 -35.54 27.56 11.49
N SER A 350 -36.30 26.47 11.56
CA SER A 350 -36.32 25.57 12.71
C SER A 350 -34.92 24.97 12.88
N SER A 351 -34.35 25.21 14.05
CA SER A 351 -33.19 24.49 14.57
C SER A 351 -33.67 23.28 15.37
N ASP A 352 -34.31 22.33 14.71
CA ASP A 352 -34.57 21.01 15.28
C ASP A 352 -33.62 19.99 14.63
N TYR A 353 -32.42 19.85 15.20
CA TYR A 353 -31.68 18.58 15.13
C TYR A 353 -32.32 17.61 16.13
N GLY A 354 -33.57 17.24 15.85
CA GLY A 354 -34.31 16.20 16.53
C GLY A 354 -33.96 14.86 15.88
N SER A 355 -33.16 14.07 16.59
CA SER A 355 -32.97 12.65 16.36
C SER A 355 -34.32 11.92 16.44
N GLY A 356 -34.77 11.29 15.35
CA GLY A 356 -35.96 10.43 15.39
C GLY A 356 -36.53 10.02 14.04
N GLY A 357 -36.35 8.75 13.68
CA GLY A 357 -37.40 7.91 13.10
C GLY A 357 -37.64 7.93 11.58
N ASP A 358 -37.25 6.82 10.95
CA ASP A 358 -38.04 5.96 10.06
C ASP A 358 -38.76 6.45 8.78
N HIS A 359 -38.81 5.50 7.83
CA HIS A 359 -39.42 5.49 6.49
C HIS A 359 -38.53 6.05 5.37
N GLY A 360 -38.26 5.35 4.27
CA GLY A 360 -39.15 4.46 3.51
C GLY A 360 -39.53 5.19 2.22
N GLY A 361 -38.89 4.82 1.10
CA GLY A 361 -39.10 5.40 -0.24
C GLY A 361 -37.75 5.62 -0.91
N GLY A 362 -37.37 4.90 -1.96
CA GLY A 362 -38.16 4.69 -3.18
C GLY A 362 -37.75 5.78 -4.17
N GLY A 363 -36.57 5.63 -4.78
CA GLY A 363 -36.02 6.61 -5.71
C GLY A 363 -35.16 5.91 -6.75
N ASP A 364 -35.76 5.70 -7.92
CA ASP A 364 -35.10 5.27 -9.16
C ASP A 364 -33.93 6.19 -9.50
N TYR A 365 -32.73 5.61 -9.54
CA TYR A 365 -31.62 6.15 -10.31
C TYR A 365 -31.20 5.10 -11.34
N GLY A 366 -31.74 5.25 -12.54
CA GLY A 366 -31.16 4.67 -13.74
C GLY A 366 -29.84 5.37 -14.07
N GLY A 367 -28.77 4.58 -14.24
CA GLY A 367 -27.50 5.11 -14.74
C GLY A 367 -26.35 4.12 -14.64
N GLY A 368 -25.99 3.53 -15.79
CA GLY A 368 -24.61 3.10 -16.06
C GLY A 368 -24.27 1.66 -15.71
N GLY A 369 -24.58 0.74 -16.62
CA GLY A 369 -24.12 -0.65 -16.57
C GLY A 369 -22.61 -0.77 -16.77
N TYR A 370 -21.97 -1.50 -15.87
CA TYR A 370 -20.76 -2.26 -16.15
C TYR A 370 -21.07 -3.72 -15.86
N GLY A 371 -20.99 -4.55 -16.90
CA GLY A 371 -21.29 -5.97 -16.85
C GLY A 371 -20.26 -6.73 -16.01
N GLY A 372 -20.67 -7.12 -14.79
CA GLY A 372 -20.01 -8.16 -14.02
C GLY A 372 -20.54 -9.52 -14.46
N GLY A 373 -19.65 -10.35 -15.02
CA GLY A 373 -19.95 -11.72 -15.41
C GLY A 373 -20.45 -12.56 -14.22
N GLY A 374 -21.59 -13.21 -14.44
CA GLY A 374 -22.23 -14.07 -13.46
C GLY A 374 -21.39 -15.30 -13.14
N TRP A 375 -21.16 -15.50 -11.85
CA TRP A 375 -20.78 -16.78 -11.28
C TRP A 375 -22.05 -17.61 -11.08
N THR A 376 -22.24 -18.64 -11.91
CA THR A 376 -23.28 -19.65 -11.66
C THR A 376 -22.73 -20.68 -10.68
N GLY A 377 -23.16 -20.60 -9.42
CA GLY A 377 -23.01 -21.66 -8.43
C GLY A 377 -23.94 -22.83 -8.76
N GLY A 378 -23.36 -23.96 -9.16
CA GLY A 378 -24.07 -25.23 -9.30
C GLY A 378 -24.00 -26.01 -7.99
N SER A 379 -25.14 -26.09 -7.30
CA SER A 379 -25.34 -26.99 -6.16
C SER A 379 -25.36 -28.44 -6.63
N PHE A 380 -24.53 -29.30 -6.02
CA PHE A 380 -24.63 -30.76 -6.18
C PHE A 380 -25.45 -31.34 -5.03
N HIS A 381 -26.52 -32.06 -5.36
CA HIS A 381 -27.11 -33.06 -4.48
C HIS A 381 -26.33 -34.37 -4.61
N THR A 382 -26.19 -35.03 -3.45
CA THR A 382 -25.63 -36.37 -3.21
C THR A 382 -26.22 -37.47 -4.08
#